data_AF-A0A935KPR9-F1
#
_entry.id   AF-A0A935KPR9-F1
#
_cell.length_a   1.000
_cell.length_b   1.000
_cell.length_c   1.000
_cell.angle_alpha   90.00
_cell.angle_beta   90.00
_cell.angle_gamma   90.00
#
_symmetry.space_group_name_H-M   'P 1'
#
loop_
_entity.id
_entity.type
_entity.pdbx_description
1 polymer ?
#
loop_
_entity_poly.entity_id
_entity_poly.type
_entity_poly.pdbx_seq_one_letter_code
_entity_poly.pdbx_strand_id
1 'polypeptide(L)'
;MSRILHVDPDTFLLDTVRLGRLVYESGFRPRHAISIWRGGTPVGLGVDAFFRSRGVFIHHCTITTASYSGVGQQGEVLVKNLEPLAQVVCPEDDLLIIDDVYESGRTIARIVALLRQLARANTPRQIRVATVHRKPGLAQYRELPVLALHAVADDVWLDYPHELVDLVSDDDPADSRIAEKSGAVWEALRRAPGPPDALPPSDQGFLYVSPRELLLDAIRLGVQVAQDTSFRPTFMLALWPGGALAGLPVHEVYKYQLRKSGSAEPAPDHISIDTWPARSSVDAVIADLSYLEQRVNRGDNLLIVDTTFRAGRLVNALVLRLKEVLRRNLDDERIRVACIYYHPDDRSTWTVRPQITAPHYFVKRVSQEVVSPASLHKLPDARRELQRLNPALAQVLYGA
;
A
#
# COMPACT_ATOMS: atom_id res chain seq x y z
N MET A 1 -31.06 -0.09 -5.04
CA MET A 1 -29.64 0.11 -5.37
C MET A 1 -28.89 0.23 -4.04
N SER A 2 -27.79 -0.49 -3.86
CA SER A 2 -26.93 -0.32 -2.68
C SER A 2 -26.43 1.12 -2.64
N ARG A 3 -26.48 1.75 -1.46
CA ARG A 3 -25.99 3.12 -1.26
C ARG A 3 -24.46 3.09 -1.25
N ILE A 4 -23.81 3.86 -2.12
CA ILE A 4 -22.35 3.99 -2.12
C ILE A 4 -21.95 5.07 -1.12
N LEU A 5 -20.91 4.80 -0.33
CA LEU A 5 -20.26 5.75 0.55
C LEU A 5 -18.82 5.96 0.06
N HIS A 6 -18.61 7.07 -0.65
CA HIS A 6 -17.27 7.50 -1.07
C HIS A 6 -16.49 8.01 0.14
N VAL A 7 -15.38 7.35 0.46
CA VAL A 7 -14.50 7.75 1.55
C VAL A 7 -13.51 8.78 1.03
N ASP A 8 -13.53 9.98 1.61
CA ASP A 8 -12.64 11.07 1.25
C ASP A 8 -11.17 10.77 1.63
N PRO A 9 -10.16 11.07 0.78
CA PRO A 9 -8.75 10.75 1.06
C PRO A 9 -8.20 11.37 2.35
N ASP A 10 -8.58 12.61 2.65
CA ASP A 10 -8.09 13.32 3.83
C ASP A 10 -8.76 12.77 5.09
N THR A 11 -10.07 12.53 5.02
CA THR A 11 -10.82 11.86 6.11
C THR A 11 -10.30 10.44 6.36
N PHE A 12 -10.02 9.68 5.30
CA PHE A 12 -9.49 8.33 5.40
C PHE A 12 -8.16 8.33 6.16
N LEU A 13 -7.22 9.21 5.80
CA LEU A 13 -5.96 9.37 6.55
C LEU A 13 -6.24 9.62 8.03
N LEU A 14 -7.09 10.58 8.37
CA LEU A 14 -7.39 10.91 9.77
C LEU A 14 -7.95 9.69 10.52
N ASP A 15 -8.83 8.93 9.87
CA ASP A 15 -9.41 7.73 10.45
C ASP A 15 -8.37 6.60 10.62
N THR A 16 -7.46 6.39 9.68
CA THR A 16 -6.36 5.41 9.88
C THR A 16 -5.51 5.74 11.11
N VAL A 17 -5.25 7.02 11.38
CA VAL A 17 -4.48 7.47 12.55
C VAL A 17 -5.31 7.43 13.83
N ARG A 18 -6.61 7.77 13.77
CA ARG A 18 -7.55 7.59 14.89
C ARG A 18 -7.69 6.14 15.30
N LEU A 19 -7.63 5.22 14.34
CA LEU A 19 -7.62 3.79 14.63
C LEU A 19 -6.36 3.41 15.40
N GLY A 20 -5.20 3.94 15.00
CA GLY A 20 -3.97 3.80 15.77
C GLY A 20 -4.10 4.32 17.21
N ARG A 21 -4.74 5.48 17.39
CA ARG A 21 -5.08 6.03 18.72
C ARG A 21 -6.00 5.11 19.52
N LEU A 22 -7.07 4.61 18.92
CA LEU A 22 -8.01 3.68 19.55
C LEU A 22 -7.29 2.40 20.04
N VAL A 23 -6.44 1.81 19.20
CA VAL A 23 -5.65 0.64 19.59
C VAL A 23 -4.72 0.97 20.75
N TYR A 24 -4.03 2.11 20.69
CA TYR A 24 -3.12 2.54 21.74
C TYR A 24 -3.85 2.82 23.08
N GLU A 25 -4.99 3.49 23.05
CA GLU A 25 -5.78 3.81 24.25
C GLU A 25 -6.43 2.56 24.85
N SER A 26 -6.65 1.50 24.07
CA SER A 26 -7.11 0.20 24.58
C SER A 26 -6.08 -0.56 25.45
N GLY A 27 -4.87 0.00 25.62
CA GLY A 27 -3.75 -0.62 26.32
C GLY A 27 -2.98 -1.66 25.51
N PHE A 28 -3.37 -1.92 24.25
CA PHE A 28 -2.69 -2.90 23.39
C PHE A 28 -1.41 -2.31 22.79
N ARG A 29 -0.28 -3.01 22.94
CA ARG A 29 1.04 -2.60 22.43
C ARG A 29 1.62 -3.73 21.59
N PRO A 30 1.13 -3.92 20.35
CA PRO A 30 1.57 -5.02 19.51
C PRO A 30 3.06 -4.92 19.23
N ARG A 31 3.77 -6.04 19.39
CA ARG A 31 5.15 -6.16 18.86
C ARG A 31 5.12 -6.35 17.35
N HIS A 32 4.14 -7.09 16.86
CA HIS A 32 3.94 -7.39 15.44
C HIS A 32 2.61 -6.85 14.95
N ALA A 33 2.60 -6.30 13.73
CA ALA A 33 1.38 -5.98 13.02
C ALA A 33 1.42 -6.51 11.60
N ILE A 34 0.27 -6.90 11.08
CA ILE A 34 0.09 -7.28 9.69
C ILE A 34 -1.04 -6.49 9.07
N SER A 35 -0.77 -5.87 7.93
CA SER A 35 -1.81 -5.30 7.07
C SER A 35 -2.24 -6.32 6.02
N ILE A 36 -3.54 -6.54 5.91
CA ILE A 36 -4.10 -7.36 4.85
C ILE A 36 -4.00 -6.57 3.54
N TRP A 37 -3.19 -7.07 2.62
CA TRP A 37 -3.06 -6.52 1.29
C TRP A 37 -4.29 -6.93 0.46
N ARG A 38 -5.00 -6.01 -0.18
CA ARG A 38 -4.58 -4.63 -0.51
C ARG A 38 -5.09 -3.57 0.46
N GLY A 39 -6.39 -3.56 0.77
CA GLY A 39 -7.09 -2.45 1.42
C GLY A 39 -6.60 -2.08 2.83
N GLY A 40 -6.17 -3.05 3.64
CA GLY A 40 -5.63 -2.84 4.99
C GLY A 40 -4.27 -2.15 5.06
N THR A 41 -3.62 -1.92 3.92
CA THR A 41 -2.27 -1.36 3.82
C THR A 41 -2.21 0.13 4.16
N PRO A 42 -2.97 1.03 3.48
CA PRO A 42 -3.08 2.42 3.90
C PRO A 42 -3.49 2.57 5.37
N VAL A 43 -4.37 1.70 5.86
CA VAL A 43 -4.82 1.67 7.25
C VAL A 43 -3.68 1.38 8.20
N GLY A 44 -2.91 0.34 7.92
CA GLY A 44 -1.76 0.01 8.76
C GLY A 44 -0.69 1.09 8.76
N LEU A 45 -0.46 1.79 7.64
CA LEU A 45 0.49 2.89 7.59
C LEU A 45 0.08 4.05 8.52
N GLY A 46 -1.22 4.35 8.61
CA GLY A 46 -1.72 5.33 9.57
C GLY A 46 -1.62 4.88 11.03
N VAL A 47 -1.90 3.59 11.29
CA VAL A 47 -1.70 2.99 12.61
C VAL A 47 -0.23 3.05 13.02
N ASP A 48 0.69 2.64 12.16
CA ASP A 48 2.14 2.69 12.40
C ASP A 48 2.62 4.15 12.61
N ALA A 49 2.13 5.09 11.81
CA ALA A 49 2.43 6.51 12.00
C ALA A 49 2.00 7.02 13.39
N PHE A 50 0.84 6.61 13.89
CA PHE A 50 0.41 6.95 15.25
C PHE A 50 1.35 6.35 16.30
N PHE A 51 1.65 5.06 16.23
CA PHE A 51 2.52 4.39 17.21
C PHE A 51 3.93 5.00 17.23
N ARG A 52 4.52 5.27 16.05
CA ARG A 52 5.81 5.96 15.93
C ARG A 52 5.78 7.35 16.56
N SER A 53 4.68 8.09 16.43
CA SER A 53 4.54 9.41 17.08
C SER A 53 4.56 9.35 18.60
N ARG A 54 4.30 8.16 19.18
CA ARG A 54 4.39 7.87 20.62
C ARG A 54 5.70 7.18 21.01
N GLY A 55 6.66 7.09 20.10
CA GLY A 55 7.93 6.40 20.33
C GLY A 55 7.81 4.87 20.41
N VAL A 56 6.70 4.29 19.97
CA VAL A 56 6.49 2.84 19.92
C VAL A 56 6.70 2.35 18.50
N PHE A 57 7.60 1.37 18.35
CA PHE A 57 7.90 0.76 17.06
C PHE A 57 7.23 -0.60 16.97
N ILE A 58 6.48 -0.83 15.89
CA ILE A 58 5.84 -2.11 15.60
C ILE A 58 6.57 -2.77 14.43
N HIS A 59 6.82 -4.08 14.52
CA HIS A 59 7.25 -4.86 13.37
C HIS A 59 6.06 -5.08 12.43
N HIS A 60 5.91 -4.18 11.46
CA HIS A 60 4.72 -4.11 10.61
C HIS A 60 5.00 -4.51 9.16
N CYS A 61 4.37 -5.58 8.72
CA CYS A 61 4.50 -6.13 7.36
C CYS A 61 3.14 -6.30 6.67
N THR A 62 3.15 -6.73 5.41
CA THR A 62 1.93 -6.99 4.63
C THR A 62 1.72 -8.47 4.37
N ILE A 63 0.46 -8.89 4.31
CA ILE A 63 0.07 -10.26 3.96
C ILE A 63 -0.89 -10.20 2.80
N THR A 64 -0.59 -10.95 1.74
CA THR A 64 -1.44 -10.99 0.54
C THR A 64 -2.45 -12.12 0.67
N THR A 65 -3.73 -11.81 0.44
CA THR A 65 -4.77 -12.84 0.35
C THR A 65 -5.37 -12.87 -1.04
N ALA A 66 -5.54 -14.06 -1.60
CA ALA A 66 -6.22 -14.28 -2.88
C ALA A 66 -7.45 -15.17 -2.66
N SER A 67 -8.59 -14.77 -3.21
CA SER A 67 -9.80 -15.59 -3.22
C SER A 67 -9.84 -16.45 -4.49
N TYR A 68 -9.86 -17.78 -4.35
CA TYR A 68 -10.09 -18.67 -5.50
C TYR A 68 -11.58 -18.75 -5.83
N SER A 69 -12.08 -17.98 -6.80
CA SER A 69 -13.45 -18.17 -7.31
C SER A 69 -13.45 -19.23 -8.41
N GLY A 70 -13.48 -20.52 -8.03
CA GLY A 70 -13.93 -21.58 -8.92
C GLY A 70 -15.46 -21.58 -9.01
N VAL A 71 -16.02 -21.74 -10.21
CA VAL A 71 -17.49 -21.78 -10.43
C VAL A 71 -18.10 -22.84 -9.51
N GLY A 72 -18.93 -22.42 -8.56
CA GLY A 72 -19.74 -23.31 -7.71
C GLY A 72 -19.19 -23.66 -6.32
N GLN A 73 -18.02 -23.15 -5.90
CA GLN A 73 -17.53 -23.32 -4.52
C GLN A 73 -17.24 -21.96 -3.88
N GLN A 74 -17.63 -21.80 -2.60
CA GLN A 74 -17.16 -20.67 -1.80
C GLN A 74 -15.63 -20.73 -1.77
N GLY A 75 -14.99 -19.76 -2.41
CA GLY A 75 -13.56 -19.81 -2.69
C GLY A 75 -12.69 -19.96 -1.46
N GLU A 76 -11.72 -20.87 -1.54
CA GLU A 76 -10.67 -20.96 -0.53
C GLU A 76 -9.84 -19.67 -0.55
N VAL A 77 -9.64 -19.07 0.62
CA VAL A 77 -8.74 -17.91 0.78
C VAL A 77 -7.31 -18.44 0.88
N LEU A 78 -6.50 -18.13 -0.12
CA LEU A 78 -5.06 -18.37 -0.10
C LEU A 78 -4.37 -17.20 0.59
N VAL A 79 -3.61 -17.48 1.65
CA VAL A 79 -2.80 -16.50 2.37
C VAL A 79 -1.35 -16.66 1.93
N LYS A 80 -0.68 -15.56 1.56
CA LYS A 80 0.71 -15.51 1.09
C LYS A 80 1.53 -14.59 2.00
N ASN A 81 2.82 -14.86 2.17
CA ASN A 81 3.77 -14.08 2.96
C ASN A 81 3.51 -14.09 4.48
N LEU A 82 2.89 -15.17 5.00
CA LEU A 82 2.68 -15.33 6.45
C LEU A 82 3.87 -16.06 7.12
N GLU A 83 4.64 -16.81 6.34
CA GLU A 83 5.76 -17.62 6.77
C GLU A 83 6.86 -16.81 7.48
N PRO A 84 7.30 -15.63 6.97
CA PRO A 84 8.30 -14.84 7.66
C PRO A 84 7.85 -14.40 9.06
N LEU A 85 6.55 -14.06 9.22
CA LEU A 85 5.99 -13.73 10.53
C LEU A 85 6.01 -14.97 11.44
N ALA A 86 5.53 -16.11 10.95
CA ALA A 86 5.44 -17.33 11.74
C ALA A 86 6.80 -17.82 12.28
N GLN A 87 7.91 -17.46 11.62
CA GLN A 87 9.27 -17.78 12.04
C GLN A 87 9.81 -16.88 13.17
N VAL A 88 9.23 -15.69 13.37
CA VAL A 88 9.78 -14.68 14.31
C VAL A 88 8.90 -14.39 15.51
N VAL A 89 7.62 -14.78 15.49
CA VAL A 89 6.68 -14.58 16.60
C VAL A 89 6.91 -15.57 17.74
N CYS A 90 6.60 -15.15 18.97
CA CYS A 90 6.49 -16.00 20.14
C CYS A 90 5.17 -15.78 20.91
N PRO A 91 4.82 -16.64 21.88
CA PRO A 91 3.53 -16.59 22.56
C PRO A 91 3.29 -15.31 23.38
N GLU A 92 4.36 -14.69 23.84
CA GLU A 92 4.36 -13.46 24.62
C GLU A 92 4.21 -12.21 23.75
N ASP A 93 4.35 -12.34 22.43
CA ASP A 93 4.14 -11.23 21.52
C ASP A 93 2.64 -10.94 21.37
N ASP A 94 2.32 -9.65 21.32
CA ASP A 94 1.01 -9.15 20.91
C ASP A 94 1.00 -8.95 19.38
N LEU A 95 -0.01 -9.50 18.70
CA LEU A 95 -0.21 -9.38 17.24
C LEU A 95 -1.44 -8.54 16.90
N LEU A 96 -1.27 -7.53 16.05
CA LEU A 96 -2.36 -6.73 15.49
C LEU A 96 -2.59 -7.09 14.01
N ILE A 97 -3.79 -7.50 13.66
CA ILE A 97 -4.23 -7.70 12.27
C ILE A 97 -5.01 -6.47 11.84
N ILE A 98 -4.63 -5.85 10.72
CA ILE A 98 -5.17 -4.58 10.27
C ILE A 98 -5.82 -4.76 8.89
N ASP A 99 -7.07 -4.32 8.78
CA ASP A 99 -7.82 -4.30 7.52
C ASP A 99 -8.59 -2.98 7.36
N ASP A 100 -9.12 -2.70 6.19
CA ASP A 100 -9.95 -1.51 5.97
C ASP A 100 -11.39 -1.69 6.48
N VAL A 101 -12.01 -2.84 6.21
CA VAL A 101 -13.36 -3.19 6.66
C VAL A 101 -13.44 -4.59 7.25
N TYR A 102 -14.10 -4.70 8.42
CA TYR A 102 -14.49 -6.00 8.99
C TYR A 102 -15.92 -6.34 8.58
N GLU A 103 -16.08 -7.24 7.60
CA GLU A 103 -17.39 -7.77 7.19
C GLU A 103 -17.64 -9.13 7.86
N SER A 104 -17.35 -10.23 7.14
CA SER A 104 -17.58 -11.60 7.66
C SER A 104 -16.50 -12.09 8.63
N GLY A 105 -15.28 -11.57 8.50
CA GLY A 105 -14.08 -12.04 9.22
C GLY A 105 -13.48 -13.35 8.70
N ARG A 106 -13.94 -13.88 7.55
CA ARG A 106 -13.44 -15.15 6.98
C ARG A 106 -11.95 -15.12 6.63
N THR A 107 -11.50 -14.03 6.01
CA THR A 107 -10.08 -13.83 5.66
C THR A 107 -9.21 -13.87 6.91
N ILE A 108 -9.62 -13.16 7.95
CA ILE A 108 -8.91 -13.12 9.25
C ILE A 108 -8.91 -14.51 9.90
N ALA A 109 -10.05 -15.21 9.91
CA ALA A 109 -10.13 -16.58 10.43
C ALA A 109 -9.12 -17.51 9.74
N ARG A 110 -8.96 -17.39 8.41
CA ARG A 110 -8.00 -18.18 7.64
C ARG A 110 -6.56 -17.82 7.98
N ILE A 111 -6.24 -16.53 8.09
CA ILE A 111 -4.91 -16.04 8.51
C ILE A 111 -4.55 -16.61 9.89
N VAL A 112 -5.48 -16.52 10.86
CA VAL A 112 -5.26 -17.01 12.23
C VAL A 112 -5.08 -18.53 12.25
N ALA A 113 -5.88 -19.27 11.50
CA ALA A 113 -5.76 -20.73 11.39
C ALA A 113 -4.40 -21.14 10.80
N LEU A 114 -3.97 -20.47 9.72
CA LEU A 114 -2.68 -20.75 9.09
C LEU A 114 -1.51 -20.35 10.00
N LEU A 115 -1.59 -19.20 10.69
CA LEU A 115 -0.58 -18.78 11.65
C LEU A 115 -0.42 -19.82 12.77
N ARG A 116 -1.52 -20.33 13.32
CA ARG A 116 -1.52 -21.40 14.33
C ARG A 116 -0.86 -22.68 13.82
N GLN A 117 -1.09 -23.03 12.55
CA GLN A 117 -0.46 -24.19 11.93
C GLN A 117 1.05 -24.00 11.77
N LEU A 118 1.49 -22.82 11.31
CA LEU A 118 2.90 -22.54 11.01
C LEU A 118 3.72 -22.28 12.28
N ALA A 119 3.25 -21.41 13.17
CA ALA A 119 3.94 -21.03 14.40
C ALA A 119 3.76 -22.04 15.54
N ARG A 120 2.70 -22.88 15.48
CA ARG A 120 2.41 -23.92 16.49
C ARG A 120 2.39 -23.33 17.90
N ALA A 121 3.19 -23.88 18.81
CA ALA A 121 3.30 -23.43 20.19
C ALA A 121 3.83 -21.98 20.32
N ASN A 122 4.42 -21.41 19.27
CA ASN A 122 4.91 -20.03 19.24
C ASN A 122 3.85 -19.01 18.82
N THR A 123 2.61 -19.44 18.54
CA THR A 123 1.54 -18.51 18.15
C THR A 123 1.30 -17.46 19.25
N PRO A 124 1.27 -16.16 18.92
CA PRO A 124 0.88 -15.08 19.83
C PRO A 124 -0.39 -15.41 20.62
N ARG A 125 -0.33 -15.27 21.95
CA ARG A 125 -1.50 -15.49 22.82
C ARG A 125 -2.55 -14.39 22.70
N GLN A 126 -2.11 -13.17 22.39
CA GLN A 126 -3.00 -12.03 22.15
C GLN A 126 -2.96 -11.64 20.68
N ILE A 127 -4.08 -11.87 20.00
CA ILE A 127 -4.30 -11.41 18.64
C ILE A 127 -5.53 -10.51 18.66
N ARG A 128 -5.41 -9.30 18.10
CA ARG A 128 -6.53 -8.36 17.93
C ARG A 128 -6.64 -7.94 16.48
N VAL A 129 -7.85 -7.53 16.10
CA VAL A 129 -8.14 -6.97 14.79
C VAL A 129 -8.42 -5.47 14.92
N ALA A 130 -7.88 -4.66 14.02
CA ALA A 130 -8.20 -3.24 13.90
C ALA A 130 -8.70 -2.92 12.48
N THR A 131 -9.86 -2.29 12.36
CA THR A 131 -10.41 -1.85 11.07
C THR A 131 -10.98 -0.44 11.13
N VAL A 132 -11.01 0.27 10.00
CA VAL A 132 -11.67 1.59 9.95
C VAL A 132 -13.18 1.40 10.04
N HIS A 133 -13.72 0.51 9.22
CA HIS A 133 -15.15 0.22 9.18
C HIS A 133 -15.45 -1.21 9.66
N ARG A 134 -16.68 -1.44 10.14
CA ARG A 134 -17.23 -2.78 10.35
C ARG A 134 -18.70 -2.84 9.93
N LYS A 135 -19.13 -4.02 9.47
CA LYS A 135 -20.54 -4.34 9.16
C LYS A 135 -21.05 -5.41 10.14
N PRO A 136 -21.62 -5.01 11.30
CA PRO A 136 -21.90 -5.94 12.39
C PRO A 136 -22.87 -7.06 12.04
N GLY A 137 -23.82 -6.84 11.12
CA GLY A 137 -24.81 -7.84 10.74
C GLY A 137 -24.24 -8.96 9.86
N LEU A 138 -23.08 -8.72 9.22
CA LEU A 138 -22.39 -9.71 8.38
C LEU A 138 -21.34 -10.54 9.14
N ALA A 139 -21.01 -10.18 10.38
CA ALA A 139 -19.91 -10.79 11.13
C ALA A 139 -20.18 -12.25 11.54
N GLN A 140 -19.40 -13.16 10.96
CA GLN A 140 -19.47 -14.61 11.20
C GLN A 140 -18.34 -15.09 12.12
N TYR A 141 -17.12 -14.61 11.92
CA TYR A 141 -15.99 -14.89 12.80
C TYR A 141 -16.00 -13.91 13.99
N ARG A 142 -15.95 -14.43 15.22
CA ARG A 142 -16.06 -13.65 16.47
C ARG A 142 -15.07 -14.05 17.55
N GLU A 143 -14.07 -14.86 17.20
CA GLU A 143 -13.09 -15.38 18.15
C GLU A 143 -12.17 -14.27 18.70
N LEU A 144 -11.78 -13.32 17.85
CA LEU A 144 -10.85 -12.25 18.21
C LEU A 144 -11.56 -10.94 18.56
N PRO A 145 -11.03 -10.13 19.50
CA PRO A 145 -11.47 -8.76 19.71
C PRO A 145 -11.25 -7.92 18.44
N VAL A 146 -12.30 -7.19 18.02
CA VAL A 146 -12.26 -6.26 16.88
C VAL A 146 -12.42 -4.82 17.38
N LEU A 147 -11.41 -4.01 17.13
CA LEU A 147 -11.39 -2.56 17.33
C LEU A 147 -11.76 -1.89 16.01
N ALA A 148 -12.94 -1.24 15.95
CA ALA A 148 -13.39 -0.54 14.75
C ALA A 148 -13.81 0.88 15.09
N LEU A 149 -13.52 1.83 14.20
CA LEU A 149 -13.95 3.22 14.38
C LEU A 149 -15.43 3.39 14.07
N HIS A 150 -15.88 2.87 12.94
CA HIS A 150 -17.22 3.13 12.42
C HIS A 150 -18.00 1.83 12.21
N ALA A 151 -19.24 1.80 12.69
CA ALA A 151 -20.21 0.79 12.28
C ALA A 151 -21.01 1.32 11.08
N VAL A 152 -21.09 0.52 10.02
CA VAL A 152 -21.77 0.86 8.77
C VAL A 152 -22.85 -0.19 8.51
N ALA A 153 -23.97 0.22 7.90
CA ALA A 153 -25.04 -0.68 7.51
C ALA A 153 -24.56 -1.71 6.45
N ASP A 154 -25.16 -2.90 6.47
CA ASP A 154 -24.70 -4.04 5.68
C ASP A 154 -24.84 -3.81 4.15
N ASP A 155 -25.85 -3.03 3.76
CA ASP A 155 -26.20 -2.71 2.37
C ASP A 155 -25.43 -1.51 1.78
N VAL A 156 -24.62 -0.83 2.60
CA VAL A 156 -23.75 0.26 2.16
C VAL A 156 -22.49 -0.32 1.54
N TRP A 157 -22.19 0.14 0.34
CA TRP A 157 -20.92 -0.15 -0.32
C TRP A 157 -19.91 0.95 0.01
N LEU A 158 -18.86 0.59 0.73
CA LEU A 158 -17.71 1.47 0.99
C LEU A 158 -16.83 1.52 -0.26
N ASP A 159 -16.54 2.73 -0.74
CA ASP A 159 -15.61 2.97 -1.84
C ASP A 159 -14.43 3.79 -1.31
N TYR A 160 -13.26 3.15 -1.21
CA TYR A 160 -12.06 3.75 -0.65
C TYR A 160 -11.32 4.63 -1.66
N PRO A 161 -10.49 5.60 -1.21
CA PRO A 161 -9.85 6.57 -2.10
C PRO A 161 -9.13 5.98 -3.32
N HIS A 162 -8.47 4.84 -3.12
CA HIS A 162 -7.63 4.20 -4.15
C HIS A 162 -8.44 3.36 -5.14
N GLU A 163 -9.66 2.94 -4.81
CA GLU A 163 -10.50 2.08 -5.64
C GLU A 163 -11.10 2.85 -6.81
N LEU A 164 -11.12 2.25 -8.01
CA LEU A 164 -11.68 2.90 -9.21
C LEU A 164 -12.45 1.94 -10.09
N VAL A 165 -11.92 0.74 -10.33
CA VAL A 165 -12.47 -0.15 -11.37
C VAL A 165 -13.91 -0.56 -11.09
N ASP A 166 -14.28 -0.71 -9.83
CA ASP A 166 -15.63 -1.16 -9.45
C ASP A 166 -16.68 -0.05 -9.64
N LEU A 167 -16.26 1.21 -9.79
CA LEU A 167 -17.14 2.33 -10.14
C LEU A 167 -17.42 2.40 -11.65
N VAL A 168 -16.67 1.65 -12.47
CA VAL A 168 -16.83 1.65 -13.93
C VAL A 168 -17.99 0.75 -14.33
N SER A 169 -18.88 1.29 -15.17
CA SER A 169 -19.94 0.54 -15.82
C SER A 169 -19.83 0.66 -17.34
N ASP A 170 -20.13 -0.42 -18.05
CA ASP A 170 -20.14 -0.42 -19.52
C ASP A 170 -21.30 0.43 -20.07
N ASP A 171 -22.38 0.56 -19.28
CA ASP A 171 -23.55 1.40 -19.57
C ASP A 171 -23.34 2.90 -19.22
N ASP A 172 -22.22 3.26 -18.60
CA ASP A 172 -21.88 4.65 -18.21
C ASP A 172 -20.52 5.07 -18.80
N PRO A 173 -20.47 5.42 -20.10
CA PRO A 173 -19.23 5.84 -20.75
C PRO A 173 -18.70 7.18 -20.22
N ALA A 174 -19.52 7.96 -19.50
CA ALA A 174 -19.13 9.22 -18.89
C ALA A 174 -18.45 9.03 -17.53
N ASP A 175 -18.45 7.83 -16.94
CA ASP A 175 -17.90 7.55 -15.62
C ASP A 175 -18.49 8.46 -14.53
N SER A 176 -19.81 8.59 -14.53
CA SER A 176 -20.56 9.50 -13.66
C SER A 176 -20.28 9.23 -12.18
N ARG A 177 -20.12 7.96 -11.79
CA ARG A 177 -19.75 7.56 -10.41
C ARG A 177 -18.34 8.00 -10.00
N ILE A 178 -17.39 8.00 -10.93
CA ILE A 178 -16.03 8.49 -10.66
C ILE A 178 -16.05 10.02 -10.55
N ALA A 179 -16.83 10.70 -11.41
CA ALA A 179 -17.03 12.14 -11.32
C ALA A 179 -17.68 12.56 -9.99
N GLU A 180 -18.68 11.79 -9.52
CA GLU A 180 -19.32 11.97 -8.21
C GLU A 180 -18.34 11.77 -7.05
N LYS A 181 -17.52 10.72 -7.10
CA LYS A 181 -16.45 10.49 -6.12
C LYS A 181 -15.47 11.67 -6.08
N SER A 182 -14.97 12.08 -7.25
CA SER A 182 -14.05 13.20 -7.38
C SER A 182 -13.88 13.66 -8.83
N GLY A 183 -14.32 14.89 -9.13
CA GLY A 183 -14.06 15.52 -10.43
C GLY A 183 -12.56 15.59 -10.78
N ALA A 184 -11.68 15.81 -9.80
CA ALA A 184 -10.24 15.83 -10.02
C ALA A 184 -9.66 14.46 -10.43
N VAL A 185 -10.16 13.38 -9.84
CA VAL A 185 -9.79 12.01 -10.24
C VAL A 185 -10.30 11.72 -11.65
N TRP A 186 -11.56 12.06 -11.92
CA TRP A 186 -12.19 11.89 -13.23
C TRP A 186 -11.42 12.63 -14.33
N GLU A 187 -11.02 13.88 -14.08
CA GLU A 187 -10.18 14.66 -15.01
C GLU A 187 -8.79 14.04 -15.18
N ALA A 188 -8.15 13.60 -14.09
CA ALA A 188 -6.81 13.02 -14.14
C ALA A 188 -6.75 11.72 -14.96
N LEU A 189 -7.79 10.88 -14.89
CA LEU A 189 -7.91 9.64 -15.67
C LEU A 189 -7.99 9.88 -17.18
N ARG A 190 -8.57 11.01 -17.59
CA ARG A 190 -8.86 11.36 -18.98
C ARG A 190 -7.81 12.27 -19.60
N ARG A 191 -6.90 12.81 -18.79
CA ARG A 191 -5.81 13.66 -19.26
C ARG A 191 -4.72 12.80 -19.88
N ALA A 192 -4.26 13.17 -21.07
CA ALA A 192 -3.08 12.56 -21.66
C ALA A 192 -1.84 12.81 -20.77
N PRO A 193 -0.92 11.84 -20.63
CA PRO A 193 0.38 12.03 -20.01
C PRO A 193 1.09 13.29 -20.49
N GLY A 194 1.33 14.21 -19.55
CA GLY A 194 2.18 15.39 -19.78
C GLY A 194 3.64 15.09 -19.43
N PRO A 195 4.57 16.00 -19.78
CA PRO A 195 5.93 15.94 -19.25
C PRO A 195 5.90 16.01 -17.71
N PRO A 196 6.91 15.44 -17.02
CA PRO A 196 6.99 15.52 -15.57
C PRO A 196 7.08 16.97 -15.08
N ASP A 197 6.37 17.29 -14.00
CA ASP A 197 6.45 18.61 -13.37
C ASP A 197 7.81 18.78 -12.67
N ALA A 198 8.47 19.91 -12.84
CA ALA A 198 9.65 20.27 -12.05
C ALA A 198 9.23 21.18 -10.90
N LEU A 199 9.29 20.68 -9.66
CA LEU A 199 8.94 21.47 -8.49
C LEU A 199 10.15 22.28 -8.01
N PRO A 200 10.01 23.60 -7.77
CA PRO A 200 11.06 24.38 -7.16
C PRO A 200 11.32 23.88 -5.72
N PRO A 201 12.54 24.08 -5.19
CA PRO A 201 12.80 23.78 -3.78
C PRO A 201 11.89 24.61 -2.88
N SER A 202 11.36 23.96 -1.84
CA SER A 202 10.62 24.57 -0.76
C SER A 202 11.57 25.26 0.23
N ASP A 203 11.19 26.44 0.71
CA ASP A 203 11.93 27.18 1.75
C ASP A 203 12.05 26.39 3.07
N GLN A 204 11.20 25.38 3.28
CA GLN A 204 11.18 24.56 4.49
C GLN A 204 12.24 23.44 4.50
N GLY A 205 12.92 23.19 3.38
CA GLY A 205 13.89 22.10 3.25
C GLY A 205 13.28 20.73 2.94
N PHE A 206 11.96 20.63 2.84
CA PHE A 206 11.22 19.41 2.47
C PHE A 206 9.95 19.77 1.68
N LEU A 207 9.45 18.79 0.92
CA LEU A 207 8.15 18.84 0.25
C LEU A 207 7.15 17.98 1.02
N TYR A 208 6.17 18.61 1.67
CA TYR A 208 5.03 17.89 2.22
C TYR A 208 3.98 17.66 1.14
N VAL A 209 3.41 16.46 1.12
CA VAL A 209 2.38 16.06 0.15
C VAL A 209 1.13 15.62 0.92
N SER A 210 -0.02 16.20 0.60
CA SER A 210 -1.30 15.78 1.17
C SER A 210 -1.77 14.41 0.63
N PRO A 211 -2.67 13.69 1.34
CA PRO A 211 -3.31 12.48 0.83
C PRO A 211 -3.91 12.64 -0.56
N ARG A 212 -4.60 13.77 -0.79
CA ARG A 212 -5.24 14.06 -2.07
C ARG A 212 -4.24 14.28 -3.19
N GLU A 213 -3.18 15.05 -2.95
CA GLU A 213 -2.12 15.24 -3.94
C GLU A 213 -1.41 13.93 -4.27
N LEU A 214 -1.10 13.12 -3.25
CA LEU A 214 -0.48 11.82 -3.44
C LEU A 214 -1.37 10.89 -4.29
N LEU A 215 -2.68 10.86 -4.02
CA LEU A 215 -3.64 10.08 -4.81
C LEU A 215 -3.69 10.56 -6.26
N LEU A 216 -3.83 11.87 -6.49
CA LEU A 216 -3.91 12.42 -7.84
C LEU A 216 -2.62 12.20 -8.64
N ASP A 217 -1.47 12.35 -7.99
CA ASP A 217 -0.18 12.06 -8.63
C ASP A 217 -0.03 10.55 -8.92
N ALA A 218 -0.45 9.67 -8.01
CA ALA A 218 -0.46 8.22 -8.25
C ALA A 218 -1.39 7.84 -9.43
N ILE A 219 -2.53 8.51 -9.57
CA ILE A 219 -3.44 8.31 -10.71
C ILE A 219 -2.78 8.75 -12.01
N ARG A 220 -2.13 9.92 -12.03
CA ARG A 220 -1.36 10.39 -13.21
C ARG A 220 -0.25 9.41 -13.59
N LEU A 221 0.47 8.87 -12.60
CA LEU A 221 1.47 7.82 -12.81
C LEU A 221 0.84 6.57 -13.43
N GLY A 222 -0.32 6.14 -12.92
CA GLY A 222 -1.08 5.02 -13.46
C GLY A 222 -1.48 5.23 -14.92
N VAL A 223 -1.91 6.45 -15.28
CA VAL A 223 -2.24 6.79 -16.68
C VAL A 223 -1.00 6.72 -17.57
N GLN A 224 0.16 7.24 -17.13
CA GLN A 224 1.42 7.13 -17.86
C GLN A 224 1.78 5.66 -18.15
N VAL A 225 1.75 4.81 -17.11
CA VAL A 225 2.10 3.39 -17.22
C VAL A 225 1.12 2.63 -18.12
N ALA A 226 -0.19 2.87 -17.97
CA ALA A 226 -1.20 2.15 -18.73
C ALA A 226 -1.22 2.52 -20.22
N GLN A 227 -0.83 3.74 -20.57
CA GLN A 227 -0.82 4.21 -21.95
C GLN A 227 0.48 3.90 -22.72
N ASP A 228 1.57 3.53 -22.05
CA ASP A 228 2.85 3.23 -22.69
C ASP A 228 2.80 1.90 -23.48
N THR A 229 2.51 1.93 -24.77
CA THR A 229 2.40 0.73 -25.62
C THR A 229 3.68 -0.11 -25.75
N SER A 230 4.84 0.40 -25.33
CA SER A 230 6.11 -0.33 -25.38
C SER A 230 6.32 -1.27 -24.19
N PHE A 231 5.54 -1.11 -23.11
CA PHE A 231 5.68 -1.88 -21.89
C PHE A 231 4.32 -2.22 -21.27
N ARG A 232 4.14 -3.49 -20.91
CA ARG A 232 2.90 -4.01 -20.31
C ARG A 232 3.26 -4.85 -19.11
N PRO A 233 3.07 -4.40 -17.86
CA PRO A 233 3.43 -5.17 -16.69
C PRO A 233 2.62 -6.48 -16.60
N THR A 234 3.30 -7.60 -16.38
CA THR A 234 2.68 -8.85 -15.91
C THR A 234 2.58 -8.83 -14.39
N PHE A 235 3.60 -8.28 -13.73
CA PHE A 235 3.67 -8.14 -12.28
C PHE A 235 3.93 -6.70 -11.89
N MET A 236 3.24 -6.24 -10.85
CA MET A 236 3.47 -4.96 -10.21
C MET A 236 3.96 -5.20 -8.78
N LEU A 237 5.16 -4.71 -8.47
CA LEU A 237 5.84 -4.92 -7.19
C LEU A 237 5.86 -3.58 -6.43
N ALA A 238 4.92 -3.39 -5.51
CA ALA A 238 4.88 -2.21 -4.65
C ALA A 238 5.85 -2.36 -3.48
N LEU A 239 6.84 -1.48 -3.38
CA LEU A 239 7.77 -1.50 -2.26
C LEU A 239 7.07 -1.06 -0.98
N TRP A 240 7.05 -1.89 0.06
CA TRP A 240 6.55 -1.49 1.36
C TRP A 240 7.63 -0.75 2.16
N PRO A 241 7.30 0.34 2.87
CA PRO A 241 5.95 0.94 2.99
C PRO A 241 5.61 1.97 1.90
N GLY A 242 6.60 2.53 1.20
CA GLY A 242 6.43 3.70 0.34
C GLY A 242 5.59 3.46 -0.91
N GLY A 243 5.99 2.51 -1.74
CA GLY A 243 5.32 2.10 -2.97
C GLY A 243 3.91 1.57 -2.79
N ALA A 244 3.49 1.19 -1.59
CA ALA A 244 2.14 0.72 -1.35
C ALA A 244 1.06 1.80 -1.61
N LEU A 245 1.29 3.04 -1.17
CA LEU A 245 0.36 4.15 -1.40
C LEU A 245 0.30 4.58 -2.87
N ALA A 246 1.39 4.41 -3.62
CA ALA A 246 1.45 4.72 -5.04
C ALA A 246 0.91 3.58 -5.91
N GLY A 247 1.29 2.33 -5.60
CA GLY A 247 0.94 1.14 -6.38
C GLY A 247 -0.54 0.82 -6.37
N LEU A 248 -1.26 1.10 -5.28
CA LEU A 248 -2.69 0.84 -5.19
C LEU A 248 -3.49 1.63 -6.24
N PRO A 249 -3.43 2.98 -6.30
CA PRO A 249 -4.06 3.72 -7.39
C PRO A 249 -3.51 3.37 -8.77
N VAL A 250 -2.19 3.19 -8.92
CA VAL A 250 -1.59 2.82 -10.22
C VAL A 250 -2.21 1.53 -10.78
N HIS A 251 -2.40 0.51 -9.94
CA HIS A 251 -3.04 -0.73 -10.33
C HIS A 251 -4.53 -0.52 -10.68
N GLU A 252 -5.26 0.27 -9.90
CA GLU A 252 -6.68 0.56 -10.17
C GLU A 252 -6.87 1.34 -11.48
N VAL A 253 -5.97 2.28 -11.80
CA VAL A 253 -5.96 2.97 -13.10
C VAL A 253 -5.65 2.00 -14.24
N TYR A 254 -4.71 1.08 -14.05
CA TYR A 254 -4.38 0.09 -15.10
C TYR A 254 -5.60 -0.80 -15.41
N LYS A 255 -6.29 -1.29 -14.37
CA LYS A 255 -7.55 -2.04 -14.54
C LYS A 255 -8.64 -1.21 -15.21
N TYR A 256 -8.79 0.06 -14.82
CA TYR A 256 -9.71 1.00 -15.44
C TYR A 256 -9.44 1.11 -16.96
N GLN A 257 -8.18 1.30 -17.36
CA GLN A 257 -7.82 1.43 -18.78
C GLN A 257 -8.07 0.15 -19.56
N LEU A 258 -7.71 -1.03 -19.01
CA LEU A 258 -8.02 -2.32 -19.64
C LEU A 258 -9.52 -2.50 -19.86
N ARG A 259 -10.34 -2.14 -18.86
CA ARG A 259 -11.80 -2.22 -18.98
C ARG A 259 -12.33 -1.25 -20.03
N LYS A 260 -11.84 0.00 -20.05
CA LYS A 260 -12.27 1.02 -21.02
C LYS A 260 -11.83 0.73 -22.45
N SER A 261 -10.70 0.04 -22.64
CA SER A 261 -10.25 -0.38 -23.97
C SER A 261 -10.93 -1.67 -24.44
N GLY A 262 -11.76 -2.31 -23.62
CA GLY A 262 -12.33 -3.64 -23.90
C GLY A 262 -11.26 -4.73 -24.02
N SER A 263 -10.11 -4.55 -23.38
CA SER A 263 -9.01 -5.53 -23.44
C SER A 263 -9.40 -6.79 -22.66
N ALA A 264 -9.15 -7.95 -23.27
CA ALA A 264 -9.26 -9.24 -22.60
C ALA A 264 -7.98 -9.63 -21.82
N GLU A 265 -6.95 -8.78 -21.85
CA GLU A 265 -5.71 -9.03 -21.12
C GLU A 265 -5.94 -9.00 -19.60
N PRO A 266 -5.28 -9.89 -18.85
CA PRO A 266 -5.36 -9.85 -17.40
C PRO A 266 -4.66 -8.60 -16.86
N ALA A 267 -5.20 -8.06 -15.77
CA ALA A 267 -4.50 -7.06 -14.98
C ALA A 267 -3.21 -7.64 -14.37
N PRO A 268 -2.16 -6.82 -14.15
CA PRO A 268 -0.93 -7.29 -13.53
C PRO A 268 -1.19 -7.85 -12.14
N ASP A 269 -0.48 -8.92 -11.78
CA ASP A 269 -0.49 -9.42 -10.41
C ASP A 269 0.26 -8.42 -9.51
N HIS A 270 -0.48 -7.81 -8.57
CA HIS A 270 0.01 -6.70 -7.76
C HIS A 270 0.33 -7.16 -6.34
N ILE A 271 1.60 -7.07 -5.98
CA ILE A 271 2.17 -7.66 -4.77
C ILE A 271 2.93 -6.59 -4.00
N SER A 272 2.74 -6.56 -2.69
CA SER A 272 3.57 -5.78 -1.79
C SER A 272 4.85 -6.54 -1.45
N ILE A 273 5.98 -5.84 -1.52
CA ILE A 273 7.29 -6.38 -1.18
C ILE A 273 7.77 -5.70 0.10
N ASP A 274 7.74 -6.43 1.21
CA ASP A 274 8.22 -5.95 2.50
C ASP A 274 9.73 -5.67 2.44
N THR A 275 10.11 -4.42 2.75
CA THR A 275 11.51 -4.01 2.83
C THR A 275 11.85 -3.50 4.23
N TRP A 276 13.04 -3.83 4.72
CA TRP A 276 13.52 -3.42 6.04
C TRP A 276 14.95 -2.87 5.95
N PRO A 277 15.33 -1.89 6.79
CA PRO A 277 16.73 -1.54 6.95
C PRO A 277 17.51 -2.74 7.54
N ALA A 278 18.67 -3.07 6.97
CA ALA A 278 19.57 -4.00 7.66
C ALA A 278 20.15 -3.34 8.92
N ARG A 279 20.20 -4.08 10.04
CA ARG A 279 20.72 -3.58 11.33
C ARG A 279 22.22 -3.27 11.31
N SER A 280 22.97 -3.78 10.33
CA SER A 280 24.44 -3.73 10.31
C SER A 280 25.07 -3.58 8.91
N SER A 281 24.28 -3.43 7.84
CA SER A 281 24.81 -3.23 6.49
C SER A 281 24.13 -2.05 5.78
N VAL A 282 24.77 -1.60 4.69
CA VAL A 282 24.20 -0.59 3.78
C VAL A 282 23.06 -1.20 2.93
N ASP A 283 22.82 -2.49 3.03
CA ASP A 283 21.81 -3.19 2.23
C ASP A 283 20.42 -3.11 2.87
N ALA A 284 19.39 -3.17 2.02
CA ALA A 284 18.02 -3.34 2.48
C ALA A 284 17.70 -4.84 2.51
N VAL A 285 16.97 -5.29 3.54
CA VAL A 285 16.44 -6.64 3.60
C VAL A 285 15.13 -6.66 2.81
N ILE A 286 15.09 -7.52 1.79
CA ILE A 286 13.88 -7.82 1.02
C ILE A 286 13.28 -9.09 1.59
N ALA A 287 11.98 -9.08 1.89
CA ALA A 287 11.26 -10.25 2.36
C ALA A 287 11.23 -11.38 1.33
N ASP A 288 10.65 -12.51 1.73
CA ASP A 288 10.57 -13.72 0.92
C ASP A 288 9.93 -13.46 -0.46
N LEU A 289 10.61 -13.92 -1.51
CA LEU A 289 10.19 -13.81 -2.91
C LEU A 289 9.72 -15.15 -3.48
N SER A 290 9.49 -16.17 -2.64
CA SER A 290 9.06 -17.52 -3.05
C SER A 290 7.84 -17.51 -3.97
N TYR A 291 6.89 -16.59 -3.74
CA TYR A 291 5.75 -16.44 -4.64
C TYR A 291 6.16 -16.04 -6.05
N LEU A 292 7.08 -15.08 -6.19
CA LEU A 292 7.60 -14.66 -7.48
C LEU A 292 8.43 -15.77 -8.13
N GLU A 293 9.24 -16.50 -7.36
CA GLU A 293 10.02 -17.64 -7.86
C GLU A 293 9.15 -18.70 -8.56
N GLN A 294 7.97 -18.95 -8.00
CA GLN A 294 7.04 -19.96 -8.52
C GLN A 294 6.20 -19.46 -9.72
N ARG A 295 6.12 -18.15 -9.94
CA ARG A 295 5.14 -17.54 -10.87
C ARG A 295 5.76 -16.75 -12.00
N VAL A 296 6.92 -16.14 -11.78
CA VAL A 296 7.61 -15.31 -12.77
C VAL A 296 8.38 -16.20 -13.75
N ASN A 297 8.13 -15.95 -15.03
CA ASN A 297 8.80 -16.55 -16.17
C ASN A 297 9.62 -15.50 -16.90
N ARG A 298 10.56 -15.96 -17.73
CA ARG A 298 11.49 -15.08 -18.47
C ARG A 298 10.81 -14.03 -19.37
N GLY A 299 9.59 -14.30 -19.83
CA GLY A 299 8.83 -13.37 -20.67
C GLY A 299 8.07 -12.28 -19.91
N ASP A 300 8.01 -12.38 -18.58
CA ASP A 300 7.17 -11.51 -17.77
C ASP A 300 7.82 -10.14 -17.55
N ASN A 301 6.98 -9.11 -17.63
CA ASN A 301 7.39 -7.73 -17.41
C ASN A 301 7.13 -7.35 -15.95
N LEU A 302 8.17 -6.82 -15.28
CA LEU A 302 8.14 -6.48 -13.86
C LEU A 302 8.14 -4.96 -13.70
N LEU A 303 7.10 -4.40 -13.10
CA LEU A 303 7.04 -2.99 -12.73
C LEU A 303 7.25 -2.82 -11.22
N ILE A 304 8.39 -2.26 -10.82
CA ILE A 304 8.63 -1.88 -9.43
C ILE A 304 8.02 -0.49 -9.19
N VAL A 305 7.20 -0.36 -8.15
CA VAL A 305 6.53 0.90 -7.80
C VAL A 305 7.00 1.38 -6.44
N ASP A 306 7.40 2.65 -6.36
CA ASP A 306 7.72 3.36 -5.12
C ASP A 306 7.01 4.72 -5.07
N THR A 307 6.85 5.33 -3.89
CA THR A 307 6.39 6.73 -3.82
C THR A 307 7.49 7.68 -4.27
N THR A 308 8.73 7.46 -3.83
CA THR A 308 9.86 8.36 -4.14
C THR A 308 11.09 7.57 -4.59
N PHE A 309 11.59 7.86 -5.79
CA PHE A 309 12.89 7.37 -6.23
C PHE A 309 13.97 8.42 -5.92
N ARG A 310 14.88 8.10 -5.00
CA ARG A 310 16.09 8.91 -4.70
C ARG A 310 17.29 8.36 -5.48
N ALA A 311 18.31 7.86 -4.80
CA ALA A 311 19.45 7.19 -5.44
C ALA A 311 19.23 5.68 -5.69
N GLY A 312 17.97 5.22 -5.69
CA GLY A 312 17.58 3.86 -6.06
C GLY A 312 17.93 2.75 -5.06
N ARG A 313 18.25 3.04 -3.80
CA ARG A 313 18.73 2.04 -2.82
C ARG A 313 17.79 0.81 -2.68
N LEU A 314 16.51 1.04 -2.37
CA LEU A 314 15.54 -0.06 -2.18
C LEU A 314 15.25 -0.82 -3.48
N VAL A 315 15.07 -0.07 -4.57
CA VAL A 315 14.84 -0.65 -5.91
C VAL A 315 15.99 -1.57 -6.32
N ASN A 316 17.24 -1.13 -6.16
CA ASN A 316 18.41 -1.93 -6.53
C ASN A 316 18.59 -3.14 -5.60
N ALA A 317 18.29 -3.01 -4.31
CA ALA A 317 18.27 -4.16 -3.41
C ALA A 317 17.25 -5.21 -3.84
N LEU A 318 16.05 -4.79 -4.27
CA LEU A 318 15.05 -5.69 -4.84
C LEU A 318 15.54 -6.34 -6.14
N VAL A 319 16.10 -5.57 -7.07
CA VAL A 319 16.62 -6.10 -8.35
C VAL A 319 17.69 -7.16 -8.11
N LEU A 320 18.63 -6.92 -7.19
CA LEU A 320 19.65 -7.90 -6.81
C LEU A 320 19.02 -9.19 -6.27
N ARG A 321 18.04 -9.07 -5.38
CA ARG A 321 17.33 -10.23 -4.83
C ARG A 321 16.50 -10.98 -5.88
N LEU A 322 15.87 -10.27 -6.81
CA LEU A 322 15.16 -10.89 -7.94
C LEU A 322 16.14 -11.70 -8.80
N LYS A 323 17.34 -11.20 -9.08
CA LYS A 323 18.37 -11.95 -9.83
C LYS A 323 18.77 -13.25 -9.15
N GLU A 324 18.97 -13.19 -7.84
CA GLU A 324 19.37 -14.35 -7.03
C GLU A 324 18.30 -15.46 -7.01
N VAL A 325 17.03 -15.05 -6.88
CA VAL A 325 15.89 -15.95 -6.74
C VAL A 325 15.40 -16.46 -8.10
N LEU A 326 15.14 -15.56 -9.05
CA LEU A 326 14.53 -15.90 -10.34
C LEU A 326 15.55 -16.46 -11.35
N ARG A 327 16.82 -16.07 -11.23
CA ARG A 327 17.93 -16.57 -12.07
C ARG A 327 17.58 -16.48 -13.57
N ARG A 328 17.48 -17.63 -14.24
CA ARG A 328 17.16 -17.73 -15.68
C ARG A 328 15.75 -17.24 -16.06
N ASN A 329 14.87 -17.08 -15.09
CA ASN A 329 13.52 -16.57 -15.29
C ASN A 329 13.44 -15.05 -15.21
N LEU A 330 14.54 -14.35 -14.91
CA LEU A 330 14.60 -12.89 -14.95
C LEU A 330 15.28 -12.41 -16.23
N ASP A 331 14.68 -11.39 -16.82
CA ASP A 331 15.27 -10.58 -17.89
C ASP A 331 15.35 -9.13 -17.41
N ASP A 332 16.58 -8.62 -17.23
CA ASP A 332 16.83 -7.29 -16.70
C ASP A 332 16.23 -6.18 -17.57
N GLU A 333 16.13 -6.41 -18.88
CA GLU A 333 15.57 -5.44 -19.83
C GLU A 333 14.04 -5.28 -19.69
N ARG A 334 13.40 -6.25 -19.01
CA ARG A 334 11.95 -6.28 -18.73
C ARG A 334 11.58 -5.73 -17.36
N ILE A 335 12.54 -5.16 -16.64
CA ILE A 335 12.30 -4.46 -15.38
C ILE A 335 12.12 -2.97 -15.66
N ARG A 336 10.95 -2.44 -15.27
CA ARG A 336 10.68 -1.01 -15.24
C ARG A 336 10.45 -0.54 -13.80
N VAL A 337 10.61 0.76 -13.60
CA VAL A 337 10.45 1.41 -12.30
C VAL A 337 9.55 2.61 -12.46
N ALA A 338 8.51 2.69 -11.65
CA ALA A 338 7.61 3.83 -11.57
C ALA A 338 7.69 4.45 -10.18
N CYS A 339 7.78 5.78 -10.12
CA CYS A 339 7.64 6.50 -8.85
C CYS A 339 6.86 7.78 -9.02
N ILE A 340 6.29 8.32 -7.96
CA ILE A 340 5.60 9.60 -8.05
C ILE A 340 6.65 10.73 -8.11
N TYR A 341 7.57 10.74 -7.14
CA TYR A 341 8.58 11.79 -6.97
C TYR A 341 9.98 11.27 -7.28
N TYR A 342 10.67 11.90 -8.22
CA TYR A 342 12.05 11.59 -8.57
C TYR A 342 13.00 12.67 -8.03
N HIS A 343 13.94 12.28 -7.17
CA HIS A 343 15.00 13.14 -6.63
C HIS A 343 16.36 12.76 -7.25
N PRO A 344 16.72 13.29 -8.44
CA PRO A 344 17.93 12.91 -9.17
C PRO A 344 19.23 13.38 -8.52
N ASP A 345 19.16 14.36 -7.62
CA ASP A 345 20.33 14.97 -6.98
C ASP A 345 20.75 14.22 -5.71
N ASP A 346 19.97 13.23 -5.29
CA ASP A 346 20.35 12.36 -4.19
C ASP A 346 21.61 11.55 -4.50
N ARG A 347 22.50 11.44 -3.52
CA ARG A 347 23.76 10.69 -3.65
C ARG A 347 23.89 9.60 -2.59
N SER A 348 22.82 9.18 -1.93
CA SER A 348 22.89 8.21 -0.82
C SER A 348 23.49 6.83 -1.19
N THR A 349 23.59 6.50 -2.48
CA THR A 349 24.24 5.29 -3.00
C THR A 349 25.62 5.55 -3.61
N TRP A 350 26.29 6.67 -3.30
CA TRP A 350 27.60 7.03 -3.88
C TRP A 350 28.72 5.99 -3.68
N THR A 351 28.60 5.12 -2.68
CA THR A 351 29.54 4.04 -2.39
C THR A 351 29.30 2.74 -3.18
N VAL A 352 28.18 2.65 -3.90
CA VAL A 352 27.81 1.48 -4.71
C VAL A 352 27.53 1.88 -6.16
N ARG A 353 27.55 0.93 -7.09
CA ARG A 353 27.14 1.15 -8.48
C ARG A 353 25.73 0.62 -8.69
N PRO A 354 24.67 1.45 -8.56
CA PRO A 354 23.30 0.99 -8.79
C PRO A 354 23.11 0.63 -10.26
N GLN A 355 22.38 -0.46 -10.52
CA GLN A 355 21.99 -0.87 -11.86
C GLN A 355 20.91 0.04 -12.43
N ILE A 356 19.92 0.40 -11.60
CA ILE A 356 18.87 1.36 -11.93
C ILE A 356 19.19 2.69 -11.26
N THR A 357 19.53 3.69 -12.07
CA THR A 357 19.91 5.04 -11.62
C THR A 357 18.78 6.07 -11.74
N ALA A 358 17.73 5.75 -12.49
CA ALA A 358 16.58 6.61 -12.72
C ALA A 358 15.31 5.76 -12.88
N PRO A 359 14.14 6.29 -12.48
CA PRO A 359 12.86 5.65 -12.78
C PRO A 359 12.54 5.77 -14.28
N HIS A 360 11.76 4.83 -14.78
CA HIS A 360 11.26 4.84 -16.16
C HIS A 360 10.00 5.71 -16.28
N TYR A 361 9.17 5.74 -15.22
CA TYR A 361 7.97 6.58 -15.14
C TYR A 361 8.04 7.44 -13.89
N PHE A 362 7.74 8.73 -14.02
CA PHE A 362 7.57 9.62 -12.89
C PHE A 362 6.70 10.84 -13.21
N VAL A 363 6.08 11.40 -12.17
CA VAL A 363 5.17 12.55 -12.30
C VAL A 363 5.88 13.85 -11.97
N LYS A 364 6.70 13.86 -10.92
CA LYS A 364 7.32 15.08 -10.40
C LYS A 364 8.81 14.90 -10.18
N ARG A 365 9.63 15.82 -10.69
CA ARG A 365 11.03 15.97 -10.31
C ARG A 365 11.10 16.91 -9.10
N VAL A 366 11.79 16.46 -8.06
CA VAL A 366 11.98 17.20 -6.80
C VAL A 366 13.48 17.33 -6.50
N SER A 367 13.84 18.28 -5.64
CA SER A 367 15.23 18.53 -5.20
C SER A 367 15.44 18.33 -3.69
N GLN A 368 14.39 17.93 -2.97
CA GLN A 368 14.36 17.84 -1.50
C GLN A 368 13.62 16.57 -1.05
N GLU A 369 13.72 16.26 0.24
CA GLU A 369 13.02 15.12 0.85
C GLU A 369 11.50 15.31 0.73
N VAL A 370 10.82 14.24 0.28
CA VAL A 370 9.35 14.21 0.20
C VAL A 370 8.79 13.55 1.45
N VAL A 371 7.88 14.26 2.10
CA VAL A 371 7.19 13.81 3.30
C VAL A 371 5.72 13.56 2.96
N SER A 372 5.37 12.29 2.90
CA SER A 372 4.00 11.82 2.74
C SER A 372 3.36 11.54 4.12
N PRO A 373 2.03 11.35 4.17
CA PRO A 373 1.34 11.03 5.42
C PRO A 373 1.83 9.75 6.13
N ALA A 374 2.43 8.80 5.41
CA ALA A 374 3.04 7.59 6.00
C ALA A 374 4.49 7.81 6.49
N SER A 375 5.08 8.97 6.24
CA SER A 375 6.49 9.26 6.52
C SER A 375 6.70 10.51 7.38
N LEU A 376 5.72 10.84 8.23
CA LEU A 376 5.73 12.01 9.12
C LEU A 376 6.95 12.09 10.06
N HIS A 377 7.56 10.94 10.37
CA HIS A 377 8.81 10.85 11.14
C HIS A 377 10.01 11.53 10.44
N LYS A 378 9.88 11.87 9.16
CA LYS A 378 10.88 12.64 8.40
C LYS A 378 10.75 14.16 8.58
N LEU A 379 9.67 14.65 9.20
CA LEU A 379 9.55 16.07 9.55
C LEU A 379 10.57 16.43 10.64
N PRO A 380 11.26 17.58 10.56
CA PRO A 380 12.19 18.03 11.59
C PRO A 380 11.53 18.20 12.98
N ASP A 381 10.32 18.78 12.99
CA ASP A 381 9.43 18.86 14.17
C ASP A 381 8.01 18.55 13.70
N ALA A 382 7.64 17.27 13.75
CA ALA A 382 6.35 16.80 13.26
C ALA A 382 5.15 17.49 13.96
N ARG A 383 5.27 17.85 15.24
CA ARG A 383 4.18 18.50 15.99
C ARG A 383 3.96 19.92 15.48
N ARG A 384 5.03 20.70 15.36
CA ARG A 384 4.96 22.09 14.90
C ARG A 384 4.63 22.17 13.41
N GLU A 385 5.28 21.37 12.58
CA GLU A 385 5.08 21.43 11.12
C GLU A 385 3.66 21.02 10.74
N LEU A 386 3.10 19.98 11.38
CA LEU A 386 1.73 19.56 11.08
C LEU A 386 0.68 20.57 11.53
N GLN A 387 0.91 21.37 12.58
CA GLN A 387 -0.03 22.45 12.93
C GLN A 387 -0.21 23.46 11.78
N ARG A 388 0.79 23.61 10.93
CA ARG A 388 0.74 24.49 9.74
C ARG A 388 0.29 23.73 8.49
N LEU A 389 0.81 22.53 8.27
CA LEU A 389 0.61 21.75 7.04
C LEU A 389 -0.71 20.96 7.03
N ASN A 390 -1.09 20.38 8.17
CA ASN A 390 -2.30 19.59 8.33
C ASN A 390 -2.79 19.63 9.80
N PRO A 391 -3.49 20.72 10.19
CA PRO A 391 -3.91 20.93 11.57
C PRO A 391 -4.80 19.80 12.11
N ALA A 392 -5.65 19.21 11.26
CA ALA A 392 -6.53 18.11 11.63
C ALA A 392 -5.72 16.85 12.02
N LEU A 393 -4.69 16.52 11.23
CA LEU A 393 -3.80 15.41 11.54
C LEU A 393 -2.97 15.70 12.81
N ALA A 394 -2.49 16.93 12.97
CA ALA A 394 -1.79 17.35 14.19
C ALA A 394 -2.66 17.15 15.44
N GLN A 395 -3.96 17.48 15.35
CA GLN A 395 -4.91 17.28 16.44
C GLN A 395 -5.13 15.80 16.77
N VAL A 396 -5.22 14.93 15.76
CA VAL A 396 -5.38 13.48 16.02
C VAL A 396 -4.11 12.89 16.66
N LEU A 397 -2.94 13.26 16.15
CA LEU A 397 -1.65 12.74 16.63
C LEU A 397 -1.23 13.30 17.99
N TYR A 398 -1.45 14.59 18.24
CA TYR A 398 -0.86 15.31 19.38
C TYR A 398 -1.87 16.11 20.22
N GLY A 399 -3.14 16.12 19.83
CA GLY A 399 -4.21 16.70 20.65
C GLY A 399 -4.37 15.94 21.96
N ALA A 400 -4.81 16.67 22.99
CA ALA A 400 -5.10 16.14 24.32
C ALA A 400 -6.21 15.06 24.28
#